data_AF-A0A0Q0JIR0-F1
#
_entry.id   AF-A0A0Q0JIR0-F1
#
_cell.length_a   1.000
_cell.length_b   1.000
_cell.length_c   1.000
_cell.angle_alpha   90.00
_cell.angle_beta   90.00
_cell.angle_gamma   90.00
#
_symmetry.space_group_name_H-M   'P 1'
#
loop_
_entity.id
_entity.type
_entity.pdbx_description
1 polymer ?
#
loop_
_entity_poly.entity_id
_entity_poly.type
_entity_poly.pdbx_seq_one_letter_code
_entity_poly.pdbx_strand_id
1 'polypeptide(L)'
;MSNPILKSASFDPKVKQYWMTMACFFSAVALVTIPLIPVVLIIVWLVAGKILAAMSAQLLTQKLVVKRGILFKEEKSIPLEKITDVGLSQGPLMRFFGLYRLSFETAGQSSHGALVSLLGVENASEFREAILEQKDNLVAQAPKVQELAEDHLNQALLARLVEVVERIDTRLASLEAKR
;
A
#
# COMPACT_ATOMS: atom_id res chain seq x y z
N MET A 1 -11.13 -71.42 30.99
CA MET A 1 -12.31 -70.70 30.47
C MET A 1 -11.89 -69.98 29.20
N SER A 2 -12.04 -70.64 28.05
CA SER A 2 -11.66 -70.14 26.73
C SER A 2 -12.84 -69.39 26.11
N ASN A 3 -12.68 -68.09 25.85
CA ASN A 3 -13.70 -67.26 25.19
C ASN A 3 -13.91 -67.75 23.73
N PRO A 4 -15.15 -68.07 23.32
CA PRO A 4 -15.41 -68.45 21.93
C PRO A 4 -15.36 -67.21 21.02
N ILE A 5 -14.58 -67.31 19.95
CA ILE A 5 -14.49 -66.28 18.91
C ILE A 5 -15.82 -66.29 18.13
N LEU A 6 -16.58 -65.19 18.20
CA LEU A 6 -17.98 -65.17 17.73
C LEU A 6 -18.16 -64.93 16.21
N LYS A 7 -17.13 -64.51 15.48
CA LYS A 7 -17.19 -64.37 14.00
C LYS A 7 -15.81 -64.15 13.40
N SER A 8 -15.40 -65.01 12.46
CA SER A 8 -14.21 -64.79 11.62
C SER A 8 -14.66 -64.27 10.26
N ALA A 9 -14.28 -63.04 9.91
CA ALA A 9 -14.49 -62.50 8.58
C ALA A 9 -13.41 -63.04 7.64
N SER A 10 -13.82 -63.76 6.59
CA SER A 10 -12.92 -64.15 5.50
C SER A 10 -12.84 -62.97 4.52
N PHE A 11 -11.64 -62.46 4.28
CA PHE A 11 -11.44 -61.39 3.29
C PHE A 11 -11.51 -61.99 1.88
N ASP A 12 -12.49 -61.55 1.09
CA ASP A 12 -12.59 -61.96 -0.31
C ASP A 12 -11.32 -61.48 -1.06
N PRO A 13 -10.62 -62.34 -1.82
CA PRO A 13 -9.42 -61.99 -2.57
C PRO A 13 -9.60 -60.80 -3.54
N LYS A 14 -10.83 -60.38 -3.84
CA LYS A 14 -11.14 -59.14 -4.57
C LYS A 14 -10.61 -57.87 -3.92
N VAL A 15 -10.32 -57.86 -2.61
CA VAL A 15 -9.67 -56.71 -1.95
C VAL A 15 -8.29 -56.44 -2.55
N LYS A 16 -7.55 -57.49 -2.91
CA LYS A 16 -6.26 -57.36 -3.60
C LYS A 16 -6.44 -56.70 -4.96
N GLN A 17 -7.46 -57.09 -5.71
CA GLN A 17 -7.76 -56.50 -7.01
C GLN A 17 -8.16 -55.03 -6.89
N TYR A 18 -8.96 -54.67 -5.88
CA TYR A 18 -9.31 -53.29 -5.57
C TYR A 18 -8.08 -52.42 -5.23
N TRP A 19 -7.14 -52.93 -4.42
CA TRP A 19 -5.91 -52.18 -4.12
C TRP A 19 -5.00 -52.04 -5.35
N MET A 20 -4.93 -53.05 -6.21
CA MET A 20 -4.17 -52.96 -7.46
C MET A 20 -4.77 -51.94 -8.43
N THR A 21 -6.10 -51.84 -8.54
CA THR A 21 -6.74 -50.85 -9.40
C THR A 21 -6.54 -49.43 -8.86
N MET A 22 -6.65 -49.23 -7.54
CA MET A 22 -6.34 -47.95 -6.89
C MET A 22 -4.88 -47.54 -7.15
N ALA A 23 -3.92 -48.44 -6.90
CA ALA A 23 -2.50 -48.15 -7.12
C ALA A 23 -2.18 -47.78 -8.57
N CYS A 24 -2.76 -48.50 -9.53
CA CYS A 24 -2.60 -48.23 -10.96
C CYS A 24 -3.12 -46.84 -11.34
N PHE A 25 -4.31 -46.46 -10.84
CA PHE A 25 -4.90 -45.15 -11.11
C PHE A 25 -4.03 -44.00 -10.56
N PHE A 26 -3.60 -44.09 -9.29
CA PHE A 26 -2.72 -43.09 -8.69
C PHE A 26 -1.39 -42.95 -9.44
N SER A 27 -0.80 -44.08 -9.87
CA SER A 27 0.44 -44.07 -10.65
C SER A 27 0.27 -43.39 -12.01
N ALA A 28 -0.84 -43.62 -12.69
CA ALA A 28 -1.14 -42.97 -13.98
C ALA A 28 -1.30 -41.45 -13.83
N VAL A 29 -2.02 -41.00 -12.78
CA VAL A 29 -2.18 -39.56 -12.48
C VAL A 29 -0.84 -38.91 -12.17
N ALA A 30 0.03 -39.57 -11.39
CA ALA A 30 1.36 -39.06 -11.10
C ALA A 30 2.21 -38.94 -12.37
N LEU A 31 2.22 -39.97 -13.23
CA LEU A 31 2.97 -39.97 -14.49
C LEU A 31 2.56 -38.83 -15.44
N VAL A 32 1.28 -38.47 -15.48
CA VAL A 32 0.77 -37.34 -16.28
C VAL A 32 1.10 -35.98 -15.63
N THR A 33 1.10 -35.92 -14.30
CA THR A 33 1.38 -34.67 -13.57
C THR A 33 2.86 -34.29 -13.62
N ILE A 34 3.77 -35.27 -13.55
CA ILE A 34 5.23 -35.07 -13.57
C ILE A 34 5.72 -34.24 -14.77
N PRO A 35 5.36 -34.54 -16.05
CA PRO A 35 5.78 -33.74 -17.19
C PRO A 35 5.10 -32.38 -17.27
N LEU A 36 3.98 -32.17 -16.57
CA LEU A 36 3.27 -30.89 -16.54
C LEU A 36 3.94 -29.87 -15.60
N ILE A 37 4.60 -30.34 -14.53
CA ILE A 37 5.32 -29.49 -13.57
C ILE A 37 6.33 -28.53 -14.23
N PRO A 38 7.27 -28.96 -15.09
CA PRO A 38 8.23 -28.04 -15.71
C PRO A 38 7.55 -27.02 -16.62
N VAL A 39 6.47 -27.40 -17.30
CA VAL A 39 5.68 -26.48 -18.15
C VAL A 39 5.04 -25.38 -17.31
N VAL A 40 4.43 -25.75 -16.18
CA VAL A 40 3.85 -24.78 -15.24
C VAL A 40 4.92 -23.83 -14.69
N LEU A 41 6.09 -24.35 -14.31
CA LEU A 41 7.20 -23.53 -13.80
C LEU A 41 7.70 -22.51 -14.84
N ILE A 42 7.84 -22.92 -16.10
CA ILE A 42 8.26 -22.03 -17.19
C ILE A 42 7.22 -20.92 -17.43
N ILE A 43 5.94 -21.27 -17.45
CA ILE A 43 4.84 -20.29 -17.61
C ILE A 43 4.86 -19.28 -16.46
N VAL A 44 5.00 -19.75 -15.20
CA VAL A 44 5.06 -18.88 -14.03
C VAL A 44 6.25 -17.93 -14.11
N TRP A 45 7.43 -18.42 -14.50
CA TRP A 45 8.63 -17.59 -14.63
C TRP A 45 8.48 -16.49 -15.70
N LEU A 46 7.93 -16.81 -16.88
CA LEU A 46 7.69 -15.83 -17.94
C LEU A 46 6.65 -14.77 -17.56
N VAL A 47 5.56 -15.18 -16.90
CA VAL A 47 4.50 -14.27 -16.47
C VAL A 47 4.97 -13.39 -15.31
N ALA A 48 5.78 -13.93 -14.39
CA ALA A 48 6.33 -13.20 -13.25
C ALA A 48 7.19 -12.01 -13.70
N GLY A 49 8.06 -12.18 -14.70
CA GLY A 49 8.86 -11.06 -15.22
C GLY A 49 8.01 -9.91 -15.77
N LYS A 50 6.94 -10.25 -16.51
CA LYS A 50 6.00 -9.26 -17.04
C LYS A 50 5.17 -8.58 -15.96
N ILE A 51 4.82 -9.29 -14.88
CA ILE A 51 4.04 -8.72 -13.78
C ILE A 51 4.87 -7.74 -12.96
N LEU A 52 6.14 -8.06 -12.72
CA LEU A 52 7.06 -7.19 -11.99
C LEU A 52 7.34 -5.91 -12.78
N ALA A 53 7.59 -6.00 -14.09
CA ALA A 53 7.79 -4.82 -14.94
C ALA A 53 6.56 -3.90 -15.06
N ALA A 54 5.37 -4.43 -14.76
CA ALA A 54 4.11 -3.69 -14.82
C ALA A 54 3.70 -3.06 -13.46
N MET A 55 4.53 -3.21 -12.43
CA MET A 55 4.31 -2.61 -11.11
C MET A 55 5.33 -1.48 -10.91
N SER A 56 4.84 -0.27 -10.62
CA SER A 56 5.71 0.85 -10.23
C SER A 56 5.05 1.66 -9.12
N ALA A 57 5.87 2.06 -8.15
CA ALA A 57 5.47 2.91 -7.04
C ALA A 57 6.35 4.16 -7.09
N GLN A 58 5.73 5.34 -7.25
CA GLN A 58 6.44 6.61 -7.28
C GLN A 58 5.96 7.47 -6.11
N LEU A 59 6.90 7.83 -5.23
CA LEU A 59 6.66 8.77 -4.14
C LEU A 59 6.93 10.18 -4.66
N LEU A 60 5.90 11.02 -4.70
CA LEU A 60 6.00 12.45 -5.03
C LEU A 60 5.85 13.29 -3.76
N THR A 61 6.26 14.56 -3.84
CA THR A 61 6.33 15.51 -2.71
C THR A 61 5.04 15.63 -1.88
N GLN A 62 3.86 15.43 -2.50
CA GLN A 62 2.56 15.57 -1.84
C GLN A 62 1.61 14.37 -2.04
N LYS A 63 2.02 13.38 -2.83
CA LYS A 63 1.15 12.26 -3.24
C LYS A 63 1.94 10.99 -3.49
N LEU A 64 1.35 9.86 -3.13
CA LEU A 64 1.84 8.54 -3.49
C LEU A 64 1.10 8.07 -4.74
N VAL A 65 1.83 7.80 -5.82
CA VAL A 65 1.28 7.26 -7.08
C VAL A 65 1.65 5.79 -7.19
N VAL A 66 0.63 4.94 -7.17
CA VAL A 66 0.78 3.49 -7.28
C VAL A 66 0.20 3.05 -8.62
N LYS A 67 1.02 2.45 -9.48
CA LYS A 67 0.62 1.90 -10.78
C LYS A 67 0.75 0.39 -10.75
N ARG A 68 -0.35 -0.31 -11.07
CA ARG A 68 -0.38 -1.78 -11.13
C ARG A 68 -1.13 -2.26 -12.36
N GLY A 69 -0.56 -3.26 -13.03
CA GLY A 69 -1.29 -4.16 -13.93
C GLY A 69 -0.68 -4.30 -15.32
N ILE A 70 -0.72 -5.53 -15.85
CA ILE A 70 -0.18 -5.90 -17.17
C ILE A 70 -1.22 -5.64 -18.28
N LEU A 71 -2.47 -6.07 -18.06
CA LEU A 71 -3.57 -6.04 -19.04
C LEU A 71 -4.53 -4.87 -18.77
N PHE A 72 -4.80 -4.60 -17.49
CA PHE A 72 -5.61 -3.47 -17.03
C PHE A 72 -4.72 -2.60 -16.15
N LYS A 73 -4.40 -1.39 -16.61
CA LYS A 73 -3.58 -0.43 -15.87
C LYS A 73 -4.46 0.28 -14.85
N GLU A 74 -4.22 0.05 -13.57
CA GLU A 74 -4.88 0.76 -12.46
C GLU A 74 -3.86 1.73 -11.85
N GLU A 75 -4.17 3.03 -11.89
CA GLU A 75 -3.37 4.10 -11.30
C GLU A 75 -4.14 4.71 -10.12
N LYS A 76 -3.55 4.65 -8.93
CA LYS A 76 -4.11 5.25 -7.71
C LYS A 76 -3.18 6.33 -7.19
N SER A 77 -3.70 7.55 -7.10
CA SER A 77 -3.02 8.69 -6.49
C SER A 77 -3.62 8.95 -5.12
N ILE A 78 -2.86 8.67 -4.06
CA ILE A 78 -3.29 8.88 -2.68
C ILE A 78 -2.54 10.11 -2.13
N PRO A 79 -3.25 11.19 -1.76
CA PRO A 79 -2.64 12.34 -1.07
C PRO A 79 -2.07 11.90 0.28
N LEU A 80 -0.87 12.37 0.64
CA LEU A 80 -0.21 12.01 1.90
C LEU A 80 -1.06 12.39 3.13
N GLU A 81 -1.79 13.50 3.05
CA GLU A 81 -2.69 14.00 4.11
C GLU A 81 -3.86 13.06 4.42
N LYS A 82 -4.25 12.20 3.46
CA LYS A 82 -5.36 11.25 3.64
C LYS A 82 -4.92 9.90 4.19
N ILE A 83 -3.61 9.66 4.30
CA ILE A 83 -3.06 8.41 4.80
C ILE A 83 -3.07 8.47 6.33
N THR A 84 -3.84 7.57 6.94
CA THR A 84 -3.97 7.47 8.39
C THR A 84 -2.92 6.53 8.96
N ASP A 85 -2.74 5.37 8.33
CA ASP A 85 -1.77 4.35 8.77
C ASP A 85 -1.00 3.75 7.60
N VAL A 86 0.25 3.38 7.89
CA VAL A 86 1.15 2.68 6.96
C VAL A 86 1.63 1.40 7.63
N GLY A 87 0.96 0.30 7.28
CA GLY A 87 1.26 -1.04 7.74
C GLY A 87 2.38 -1.70 6.92
N LEU A 88 3.30 -2.37 7.61
CA LEU A 88 4.32 -3.22 7.00
C LEU A 88 4.05 -4.67 7.41
N SER A 89 3.93 -5.57 6.44
CA SER A 89 3.72 -6.99 6.71
C SER A 89 4.70 -7.86 5.92
N GLN A 90 5.20 -8.92 6.57
CA GLN A 90 6.15 -9.86 5.99
C GLN A 90 5.86 -11.28 6.48
N GLY A 91 5.42 -12.16 5.58
CA GLY A 91 5.25 -13.59 5.87
C GLY A 91 6.56 -14.38 5.75
N PRO A 92 6.60 -15.66 6.19
CA PRO A 92 7.81 -16.49 6.16
C PRO A 92 8.43 -16.63 4.77
N LEU A 93 7.60 -16.86 3.74
CA LEU A 93 8.07 -16.95 2.35
C LEU A 93 8.58 -15.61 1.83
N MET A 94 7.92 -14.50 2.19
CA MET A 94 8.37 -13.16 1.82
C MET A 94 9.74 -12.84 2.43
N ARG A 95 9.96 -13.24 3.69
CA ARG A 95 11.25 -13.09 4.36
C ARG A 95 12.37 -13.84 3.66
N PHE A 96 12.11 -15.06 3.16
CA PHE A 96 13.08 -15.82 2.39
C PHE A 96 13.50 -15.11 1.10
N PHE A 97 12.57 -14.42 0.44
CA PHE A 97 12.82 -13.66 -0.79
C PHE A 97 13.19 -12.18 -0.54
N GLY A 98 13.32 -11.74 0.71
CA GLY A 98 13.59 -10.32 1.02
C GLY A 98 12.44 -9.36 0.64
N LEU A 99 11.24 -9.89 0.42
CA LEU A 99 10.07 -9.13 -0.01
C LEU A 99 9.29 -8.61 1.20
N TYR A 100 8.61 -7.49 1.00
CA TYR A 100 7.71 -6.89 1.97
C TYR A 100 6.40 -6.48 1.29
N ARG A 101 5.34 -6.41 2.09
CA ARG A 101 4.07 -5.83 1.69
C ARG A 101 3.82 -4.56 2.49
N LEU A 102 3.73 -3.42 1.81
CA LEU A 102 3.21 -2.19 2.38
C LEU A 102 1.70 -2.11 2.17
N SER A 103 0.98 -1.69 3.19
CA SER A 103 -0.45 -1.44 3.18
C SER A 103 -0.72 -0.02 3.66
N PHE A 104 -1.52 0.72 2.90
CA PHE A 104 -1.93 2.07 3.26
C PHE A 104 -3.39 2.06 3.66
N GLU A 105 -3.74 2.72 4.75
CA GLU A 105 -5.12 2.99 5.15
C GLU A 105 -5.45 4.47 4.97
N THR A 106 -6.56 4.78 4.32
CA THR A 106 -7.01 6.15 4.09
C THR A 106 -8.33 6.46 4.77
N ALA A 107 -8.45 7.63 5.40
CA ALA A 107 -9.69 8.09 6.01
C ALA A 107 -10.81 8.32 4.96
N GLY A 108 -12.01 7.77 5.19
CA GLY A 108 -13.22 8.12 4.44
C GLY A 108 -13.71 7.15 3.36
N GLN A 109 -13.14 5.94 3.21
CA GLN A 109 -13.65 4.92 2.27
C GLN A 109 -14.17 3.67 3.00
N SER A 110 -15.49 3.47 2.99
CA SER A 110 -16.23 2.43 3.72
C SER A 110 -16.28 1.04 3.07
N SER A 111 -15.58 0.80 1.96
CA SER A 111 -15.61 -0.51 1.31
C SER A 111 -14.34 -0.74 0.50
N HIS A 112 -13.51 -1.71 0.91
CA HIS A 112 -12.48 -2.45 0.13
C HIS A 112 -11.50 -1.68 -0.76
N GLY A 113 -11.60 -0.36 -0.86
CA GLY A 113 -10.80 0.55 -1.69
C GLY A 113 -9.80 1.36 -0.89
N ALA A 114 -9.86 1.28 0.45
CA ALA A 114 -8.96 1.99 1.37
C ALA A 114 -7.66 1.24 1.68
N LEU A 115 -7.49 0.00 1.21
CA LEU A 115 -6.33 -0.84 1.50
C LEU A 115 -5.53 -1.08 0.21
N VAL A 116 -4.79 -0.07 -0.21
CA VAL A 116 -3.83 -0.24 -1.32
C VAL A 116 -2.62 -0.96 -0.75
N SER A 117 -2.39 -2.20 -1.22
CA SER A 117 -1.22 -2.97 -0.85
C SER A 117 -0.25 -3.08 -2.01
N LEU A 118 1.00 -2.71 -1.76
CA LEU A 118 2.11 -2.96 -2.67
C LEU A 118 2.89 -4.16 -2.17
N LEU A 119 3.01 -5.17 -3.02
CA LEU A 119 3.81 -6.36 -2.76
C LEU A 119 5.13 -6.25 -3.54
N GLY A 120 6.25 -6.49 -2.86
CA GLY A 120 7.56 -6.55 -3.50
C GLY A 120 8.28 -5.22 -3.62
N VAL A 121 8.01 -4.30 -2.68
CA VAL A 121 8.82 -3.09 -2.55
C VAL A 121 10.16 -3.48 -1.92
N GLU A 122 11.25 -3.28 -2.65
CA GLU A 122 12.61 -3.37 -2.11
C GLU A 122 12.78 -2.31 -1.02
N ASN A 123 13.38 -2.68 0.12
CA ASN A 123 13.56 -1.80 1.29
C ASN A 123 12.29 -1.08 1.76
N ALA A 124 11.19 -1.83 1.88
CA ALA A 124 9.91 -1.31 2.35
C ALA A 124 9.94 -0.56 3.70
N SER A 125 10.89 -0.88 4.58
CA SER A 125 11.13 -0.15 5.83
C SER A 125 11.64 1.27 5.59
N GLU A 126 12.68 1.42 4.77
CA GLU A 126 13.24 2.74 4.39
C GLU A 126 12.18 3.56 3.65
N PHE A 127 11.42 2.92 2.76
CA PHE A 127 10.34 3.59 2.03
C PHE A 127 9.21 4.06 2.97
N ARG A 128 8.85 3.26 3.98
CA ARG A 128 7.88 3.65 5.01
C ARG A 128 8.39 4.85 5.82
N GLU A 129 9.64 4.83 6.24
CA GLU A 129 10.25 5.94 6.99
C GLU A 129 10.27 7.23 6.16
N ALA A 130 10.66 7.16 4.89
CA ALA A 130 10.64 8.30 3.99
C ALA A 130 9.23 8.90 3.82
N ILE A 131 8.18 8.07 3.80
CA ILE A 131 6.78 8.53 3.74
C ILE A 131 6.39 9.27 5.02
N LEU A 132 6.78 8.73 6.19
CA LEU A 132 6.46 9.33 7.47
C LEU A 132 7.19 10.66 7.65
N GLU A 133 8.48 10.72 7.32
CA GLU A 133 9.28 11.94 7.35
C GLU A 133 8.71 13.02 6.42
N GLN A 134 8.30 12.63 5.20
CA GLN A 134 7.66 13.57 4.28
C GLN A 134 6.33 14.09 4.81
N LYS A 135 5.51 13.23 5.45
CA LYS A 135 4.25 13.64 6.08
C LYS A 135 4.51 14.64 7.20
N ASP A 136 5.49 14.37 8.05
CA ASP A 136 5.85 15.24 9.18
C ASP A 136 6.38 16.60 8.68
N ASN A 137 7.16 16.60 7.60
CA ASN A 137 7.61 17.83 6.94
C ASN A 137 6.45 18.66 6.37
N LEU A 138 5.43 18.03 5.78
CA LEU A 138 4.24 18.72 5.30
C LEU A 138 3.43 19.33 6.46
N VAL A 139 3.28 18.58 7.55
CA VAL A 139 2.59 19.04 8.76
C VAL A 139 3.36 20.18 9.43
N ALA A 140 4.70 20.16 9.42
CA ALA A 140 5.55 21.22 9.97
C ALA A 140 5.57 22.49 9.10
N GLN A 141 5.40 22.36 7.79
CA GLN A 141 5.35 23.51 6.87
C GLN A 141 3.99 24.22 6.89
N ALA A 142 2.89 23.50 7.13
CA ALA A 142 1.56 24.07 7.21
C ALA A 142 1.43 25.25 8.19
N PRO A 143 1.84 25.15 9.47
CA PRO A 143 1.77 26.28 10.41
C PRO A 143 2.75 27.40 10.04
N LYS A 144 3.93 27.08 9.49
CA LYS A 144 4.94 28.09 9.12
C LYS A 144 4.50 28.97 7.96
N VAL A 145 3.83 28.40 6.97
CA VAL A 145 3.23 29.16 5.85
C VAL A 145 2.07 30.01 6.34
N GLN A 146 1.27 29.50 7.28
CA GLN A 146 0.16 30.23 7.88
C GLN A 146 0.66 31.43 8.71
N GLU A 147 1.67 31.23 9.55
CA GLU A 147 2.26 32.25 10.43
C GLU A 147 2.96 33.36 9.63
N LEU A 148 3.71 33.00 8.58
CA LEU A 148 4.32 33.97 7.66
C LEU A 148 3.29 34.82 6.88
N ALA A 149 2.14 34.22 6.52
CA ALA A 149 1.06 34.92 5.85
C ALA A 149 0.30 35.87 6.80
N GLU A 150 0.10 35.44 8.05
CA GLU A 150 -0.57 36.23 9.09
C GLU A 150 0.30 37.42 9.52
N ASP A 151 1.62 37.24 9.66
CA ASP A 151 2.57 38.32 9.94
C ASP A 151 2.63 39.36 8.82
N HIS A 152 2.65 38.92 7.54
CA HIS A 152 2.61 39.84 6.40
C HIS A 152 1.31 40.66 6.36
N LEU A 153 0.17 40.02 6.66
CA LEU A 153 -1.13 40.69 6.72
C LEU A 153 -1.16 41.74 7.85
N ASN A 154 -0.65 41.38 9.02
CA ASN A 154 -0.57 42.28 10.17
C ASN A 154 0.36 43.47 9.88
N GLN A 155 1.52 43.25 9.27
CA GLN A 155 2.43 44.32 8.85
C GLN A 155 1.77 45.26 7.83
N ALA A 156 1.03 44.72 6.87
CA ALA A 156 0.29 45.52 5.88
C ALA A 156 -0.81 46.36 6.52
N LEU A 157 -1.56 45.82 7.50
CA LEU A 157 -2.58 46.55 8.24
C LEU A 157 -1.97 47.68 9.09
N LEU A 158 -0.86 47.40 9.78
CA LEU A 158 -0.14 48.41 10.57
C LEU A 158 0.36 49.56 9.68
N ALA A 159 0.97 49.24 8.53
CA ALA A 159 1.40 50.26 7.56
C ALA A 159 0.22 51.14 7.10
N ARG A 160 -0.94 50.53 6.86
CA ARG A 160 -2.16 51.24 6.46
C ARG A 160 -2.71 52.14 7.56
N LEU A 161 -2.64 51.72 8.83
CA LEU A 161 -3.06 52.53 9.97
C LEU A 161 -2.16 53.76 10.13
N VAL A 162 -0.83 53.57 10.01
CA VAL A 162 0.14 54.67 10.06
C VAL A 162 -0.14 55.68 8.95
N GLU A 163 -0.35 55.22 7.71
CA GLU A 163 -0.68 56.09 6.58
C GLU A 163 -1.97 56.92 6.82
N VAL A 164 -2.99 56.29 7.41
CA VAL A 164 -4.27 56.98 7.72
C VAL A 164 -4.07 58.05 8.79
N VAL A 165 -3.26 57.78 9.82
CA VAL A 165 -2.96 58.76 10.87
C VAL A 165 -2.20 59.96 10.28
N GLU A 166 -1.16 59.71 9.49
CA GLU A 166 -0.37 60.76 8.84
C GLU A 166 -1.22 61.62 7.88
N ARG A 167 -2.18 60.99 7.19
CA ARG A 167 -3.17 61.67 6.36
C ARG A 167 -4.15 62.55 7.17
N ILE A 168 -4.50 62.16 8.38
CA ILE A 168 -5.37 62.97 9.25
C ILE A 168 -4.61 64.20 9.75
N ASP A 169 -3.36 64.03 10.20
CA ASP A 169 -2.53 65.13 10.69
C ASP A 169 -2.29 66.18 9.59
N THR A 170 -1.96 65.75 8.37
CA THR A 170 -1.79 66.66 7.23
C THR A 170 -3.07 67.41 6.88
N ARG A 171 -4.25 66.77 6.98
CA ARG A 171 -5.54 67.46 6.79
C ARG A 171 -5.83 68.45 7.91
N LEU A 172 -5.55 68.13 9.17
CA LEU A 172 -5.73 69.05 10.30
C LEU A 172 -4.84 70.29 10.14
N ALA A 173 -3.56 70.11 9.81
CA ALA A 173 -2.65 71.23 9.56
C ALA A 173 -3.14 72.15 8.42
N SER A 174 -3.71 71.57 7.36
CA SER A 174 -4.28 72.35 6.24
C SER A 174 -5.54 73.14 6.62
N LEU A 175 -6.29 72.70 7.64
CA LEU A 175 -7.47 73.40 8.15
C LEU A 175 -7.10 74.55 9.08
N GLU A 176 -6.08 74.35 9.92
CA GLU A 176 -5.54 75.41 10.79
C GLU A 176 -4.90 76.54 9.98
N ALA A 177 -4.17 76.23 8.90
CA ALA A 177 -3.56 77.25 8.03
C ALA A 177 -4.59 78.09 7.23
N LYS A 178 -5.85 77.67 7.18
CA LYS A 178 -6.93 78.35 6.43
C LYS A 178 -7.78 79.26 7.32
N ARG A 179 -7.51 79.30 8.62
CA ARG A 179 -8.23 80.11 9.61
C ARG A 179 -7.40 81.32 10.02
#